data_AF-A0A661D802-F1
#
_entry.id   AF-A0A661D802-F1
#
_cell.length_a   1.000
_cell.length_b   1.000
_cell.length_c   1.000
_cell.angle_alpha   90.00
_cell.angle_beta   90.00
_cell.angle_gamma   90.00
#
_symmetry.space_group_name_H-M   'P 1'
#
loop_
_entity.id
_entity.type
_entity.pdbx_description
1 polymer ?
#
loop_
_entity_poly.entity_id
_entity_poly.type
_entity_poly.pdbx_seq_one_letter_code
_entity_poly.pdbx_strand_id
1 'polypeptide(L)'
;MCYETFYRQAKELTSEEVQTFVISSKTAHKRRITGWDYAPTQQAGVYRSNNWLLKDIQLLIINELPPTPHNAWIKCFASRQKEKQNAFDVLRQDADLMTTDLALFLNFLQYLMREDRSHESE
;
A
#
# COMPACT_ATOMS: atom_id res chain seq x y z
N MET A 1 7.02 9.33 -12.77
CA MET A 1 7.14 10.76 -13.10
C MET A 1 6.46 11.09 -14.43
N CYS A 2 6.87 10.55 -15.59
CA CYS A 2 6.16 10.82 -16.87
C CYS A 2 4.65 10.54 -16.82
N TYR A 3 4.22 9.41 -16.23
CA TYR A 3 2.78 9.11 -16.14
C TYR A 3 2.01 10.17 -15.36
N GLU A 4 2.49 10.57 -14.17
CA GLU A 4 1.86 11.61 -13.36
C GLU A 4 1.78 12.94 -14.11
N THR A 5 2.87 13.37 -14.75
CA THR A 5 2.92 14.61 -15.53
C THR A 5 1.88 14.59 -16.66
N PHE A 6 1.85 13.52 -17.46
CA PHE A 6 0.92 13.40 -18.57
C PHE A 6 -0.52 13.23 -18.11
N TYR A 7 -0.76 12.50 -17.02
CA TYR A 7 -2.09 12.35 -16.45
C TYR A 7 -2.64 13.68 -15.96
N ARG A 8 -1.83 14.44 -15.20
CA ARG A 8 -2.19 15.79 -14.74
C ARG A 8 -2.45 16.73 -15.90
N GLN A 9 -1.61 16.71 -16.94
CA GLN A 9 -1.80 17.55 -18.11
C GLN A 9 -3.09 17.18 -18.86
N ALA A 10 -3.38 15.89 -19.06
CA ALA A 10 -4.58 15.43 -19.76
C ALA A 10 -5.88 15.67 -18.97
N LYS A 11 -5.77 15.83 -17.64
CA LYS A 11 -6.92 16.04 -16.74
C LYS A 11 -6.98 17.45 -16.15
N GLU A 12 -6.07 18.33 -16.55
CA GLU A 12 -5.96 19.71 -16.06
C GLU A 12 -5.86 19.80 -14.52
N LEU A 13 -5.14 18.85 -13.91
CA LEU A 13 -5.02 18.74 -12.45
C LEU A 13 -3.77 19.44 -11.89
N THR A 14 -3.95 20.13 -10.78
CA THR A 14 -2.88 20.72 -9.96
C THR A 14 -2.06 19.65 -9.25
N SER A 15 -0.92 20.05 -8.66
CA SER A 15 -0.03 19.14 -7.92
C SER A 15 -0.61 18.68 -6.60
N GLU A 16 -1.64 19.37 -6.09
CA GLU A 16 -2.30 19.04 -4.84
C GLU A 16 -3.45 18.03 -5.06
N GLU A 17 -3.95 17.93 -6.30
CA GLU A 17 -5.03 17.02 -6.68
C GLU A 17 -4.57 15.60 -7.02
N VAL A 18 -3.26 15.41 -7.26
CA VAL A 18 -2.68 14.11 -7.58
C VAL A 18 -1.43 13.90 -6.73
N GLN A 19 -1.42 12.80 -5.96
CA GLN A 19 -0.30 12.42 -5.13
C GLN A 19 0.22 11.05 -5.55
N THR A 20 1.52 10.97 -5.86
CA THR A 20 2.19 9.71 -6.19
C THR A 20 2.68 9.01 -4.93
N PHE A 21 2.41 7.71 -4.84
CA PHE A 21 2.89 6.84 -3.78
C PHE A 21 3.67 5.65 -4.37
N VAL A 22 4.76 5.29 -3.71
CA VAL A 22 5.44 4.00 -3.88
C VAL A 22 5.03 3.13 -2.71
N ILE A 23 4.50 1.94 -2.99
CA ILE A 23 4.01 1.02 -1.97
C ILE A 23 4.96 -0.18 -1.91
N SER A 24 5.43 -0.51 -0.71
CA SER A 24 6.27 -1.68 -0.46
C SER A 24 5.56 -2.66 0.46
N SER A 25 5.31 -3.86 -0.07
CA SER A 25 4.75 -4.99 0.70
C SER A 25 5.74 -5.58 1.68
N LYS A 26 7.05 -5.47 1.39
CA LYS A 26 8.14 -5.96 2.24
C LYS A 26 8.68 -4.82 3.10
N THR A 27 9.02 -5.12 4.34
CA THR A 27 9.73 -4.15 5.19
C THR A 27 11.14 -3.96 4.64
N ALA A 28 11.40 -2.83 3.99
CA ALA A 28 12.72 -2.53 3.48
C ALA A 28 13.71 -2.35 4.64
N HIS A 29 14.95 -2.82 4.47
CA HIS A 29 16.01 -2.55 5.45
C HIS A 29 16.19 -1.04 5.60
N LYS A 30 16.25 -0.53 6.84
CA LYS A 30 16.41 0.90 7.16
C LYS A 30 17.49 1.59 6.33
N ARG A 31 18.60 0.91 6.08
CA ARG A 31 19.72 1.40 5.26
C ARG A 31 19.33 1.73 3.80
N ARG A 32 18.41 0.97 3.21
CA ARG A 32 17.91 1.25 1.84
C ARG A 32 16.98 2.45 1.84
N ILE A 33 16.12 2.59 2.84
CA ILE A 33 15.20 3.73 2.98
C ILE A 33 16.01 5.03 3.13
N THR A 34 16.98 5.04 4.04
CA THR A 34 17.85 6.20 4.27
C THR A 34 18.77 6.50 3.08
N GLY A 35 19.14 5.49 2.28
CA GLY A 35 19.97 5.68 1.09
C GLY A 35 19.30 6.47 -0.04
N TRP A 36 17.97 6.62 0.02
CA TRP A 36 17.17 7.44 -0.90
C TRP A 36 16.63 8.71 -0.22
N ASP A 37 17.25 9.12 0.89
CA ASP A 37 16.88 10.27 1.73
C ASP A 37 15.43 10.24 2.24
N TYR A 38 14.81 9.06 2.35
CA TYR A 38 13.50 8.93 2.96
C TYR A 38 13.61 8.99 4.48
N ALA A 39 12.87 9.92 5.07
CA ALA A 39 12.69 10.08 6.50
C ALA A 39 11.28 9.64 6.93
N PRO A 40 11.13 9.05 8.11
CA PRO A 40 9.81 8.74 8.67
C PRO A 40 9.03 10.03 8.92
N THR A 41 7.72 9.98 8.71
CA THR A 41 6.81 11.08 9.06
C THR A 41 6.17 10.84 10.43
N GLN A 42 5.23 11.71 10.83
CA GLN A 42 4.43 11.50 12.04
C GLN A 42 3.49 10.28 11.92
N GLN A 43 3.20 9.84 10.70
CA GLN A 43 2.35 8.68 10.43
C GLN A 43 3.22 7.42 10.28
N ALA A 44 2.89 6.38 11.04
CA ALA A 44 3.60 5.11 11.00
C ALA A 44 3.51 4.46 9.61
N GLY A 45 4.64 3.98 9.09
CA GLY A 45 4.73 3.38 7.75
C GLY A 45 4.70 4.38 6.59
N VAL A 46 4.60 5.68 6.86
CA VAL A 46 4.64 6.74 5.83
C VAL A 46 5.97 7.46 5.89
N TYR A 47 6.66 7.47 4.75
CA TYR A 47 7.99 8.05 4.59
C TYR A 47 7.99 9.10 3.48
N ARG A 48 8.76 10.17 3.69
CA ARG A 48 8.95 11.24 2.70
C ARG A 48 10.42 11.45 2.41
N SER A 49 10.77 11.59 1.14
CA SER A 49 12.14 11.89 0.74
C SER A 49 12.47 13.37 0.91
N ASN A 50 13.68 13.67 1.38
CA ASN A 50 14.25 15.02 1.35
C ASN A 50 14.97 15.30 0.01
N ASN A 51 15.12 14.30 -0.85
CA ASN A 51 15.71 14.47 -2.16
C ASN A 51 14.76 15.25 -3.08
N TRP A 52 15.24 16.31 -3.72
CA TRP A 52 14.43 17.17 -4.57
C TRP A 52 13.72 16.46 -5.73
N LEU A 53 14.25 15.33 -6.22
CA LEU A 53 13.64 14.49 -7.25
C LEU A 53 12.50 13.61 -6.72
N LEU A 54 12.54 13.25 -5.43
CA LEU A 54 11.65 12.28 -4.81
C LEU A 54 10.75 12.90 -3.73
N LYS A 55 10.89 14.20 -3.44
CA LYS A 55 10.18 14.92 -2.38
C LYS A 55 8.65 14.87 -2.49
N ASP A 56 8.16 14.65 -3.72
CA ASP A 56 6.75 14.58 -4.08
C ASP A 56 6.26 13.13 -4.20
N ILE A 57 7.15 12.15 -4.01
CA ILE A 57 6.83 10.71 -4.01
C ILE A 57 6.90 10.21 -2.56
N GLN A 58 5.76 9.80 -2.02
CA GLN A 58 5.71 9.23 -0.68
C GLN A 58 5.95 7.72 -0.73
N LEU A 59 6.68 7.18 0.24
CA LEU A 59 6.90 5.75 0.38
C LEU A 59 6.02 5.20 1.50
N LEU A 60 5.18 4.23 1.17
CA LEU A 60 4.34 3.50 2.11
C LEU A 60 4.92 2.10 2.36
N ILE A 61 5.24 1.81 3.61
CA ILE A 61 5.65 0.47 4.05
C ILE A 61 4.44 -0.20 4.69
N ILE A 62 3.82 -1.11 3.94
CA ILE A 62 2.51 -1.69 4.30
C ILE A 62 2.54 -2.37 5.68
N ASN A 63 3.63 -3.08 5.98
CA ASN A 63 3.79 -3.80 7.24
C ASN A 63 3.91 -2.89 8.48
N GLU A 64 4.14 -1.59 8.28
CA GLU A 64 4.28 -0.60 9.35
C GLU A 64 3.06 0.32 9.47
N LEU A 65 2.12 0.22 8.54
CA LEU A 65 0.86 0.96 8.60
C LEU A 65 0.00 0.46 9.78
N PRO A 66 -0.71 1.35 10.48
CA PRO A 66 -1.60 0.95 11.57
C PRO A 66 -2.76 0.10 11.04
N PRO A 67 -3.30 -0.84 11.84
CA PRO A 67 -4.42 -1.69 11.47
C PRO A 67 -5.75 -0.92 11.56
N THR A 68 -5.91 0.10 10.72
CA THR A 68 -7.15 0.88 10.60
C THR A 68 -7.98 0.41 9.41
N PRO A 69 -9.31 0.59 9.42
CA PRO A 69 -10.20 0.16 8.33
C PRO A 69 -9.78 0.69 6.95
N HIS A 70 -9.44 1.98 6.85
CA HIS A 70 -8.99 2.60 5.60
C HIS A 70 -7.64 2.10 5.09
N ASN A 71 -6.82 1.45 5.94
CA ASN A 71 -5.56 0.83 5.52
C ASN A 71 -5.72 -0.67 5.19
N ALA A 72 -6.84 -1.28 5.57
CA ALA A 72 -7.04 -2.72 5.47
C ALA A 72 -6.91 -3.21 4.01
N TRP A 73 -7.44 -2.49 3.04
CA TRP A 73 -7.32 -2.85 1.61
C TRP A 73 -5.87 -2.92 1.13
N ILE A 74 -5.00 -1.97 1.51
CA ILE A 74 -3.57 -2.00 1.20
C ILE A 74 -2.87 -3.11 2.00
N LYS A 75 -3.26 -3.30 3.26
CA LYS A 75 -2.66 -4.29 4.16
C LYS A 75 -2.98 -5.74 3.77
N CYS A 76 -3.98 -5.99 2.93
CA CYS A 76 -4.12 -7.28 2.26
C CYS A 76 -2.82 -7.69 1.58
N PHE A 77 -2.12 -6.76 0.91
CA PHE A 77 -0.88 -7.02 0.17
C PHE A 77 0.38 -7.02 1.06
N ALA A 78 0.25 -6.95 2.39
CA ALA A 78 1.37 -7.01 3.32
C ALA A 78 2.17 -8.31 3.14
N SER A 79 3.51 -8.30 3.21
CA SER A 79 4.27 -9.55 3.11
C SER A 79 4.06 -10.47 4.33
N ARG A 80 3.63 -9.92 5.47
CA ARG A 80 3.42 -10.66 6.72
C ARG A 80 2.02 -11.27 6.76
N GLN A 81 1.94 -12.59 6.91
CA GLN A 81 0.66 -13.32 6.92
C GLN A 81 -0.31 -12.83 8.00
N LYS A 82 0.19 -12.51 9.20
CA LYS A 82 -0.63 -11.99 10.29
C LYS A 82 -1.30 -10.66 9.90
N GLU A 83 -0.54 -9.77 9.24
CA GLU A 83 -1.07 -8.49 8.77
C GLU A 83 -2.10 -8.68 7.65
N LYS A 84 -1.85 -9.61 6.71
CA LYS A 84 -2.83 -9.97 5.67
C LYS A 84 -4.14 -10.48 6.28
N GLN A 85 -4.06 -11.42 7.21
CA GLN A 85 -5.24 -12.04 7.81
C GLN A 85 -6.06 -11.01 8.58
N ASN A 86 -5.41 -10.21 9.43
CA ASN A 86 -6.06 -9.12 10.15
C ASN A 86 -6.75 -8.13 9.20
N ALA A 87 -6.12 -7.81 8.06
CA ALA A 87 -6.69 -6.93 7.06
C ALA A 87 -7.96 -7.52 6.42
N PHE A 88 -7.95 -8.79 6.04
CA PHE A 88 -9.15 -9.46 5.52
C PHE A 88 -10.26 -9.58 6.56
N ASP A 89 -9.92 -9.79 7.84
CA ASP A 89 -10.90 -9.87 8.91
C ASP A 89 -11.59 -8.52 9.15
N VAL A 90 -10.82 -7.41 9.16
CA VAL A 90 -11.36 -6.05 9.24
C VAL A 90 -12.24 -5.74 8.03
N LEU A 91 -11.79 -6.06 6.82
CA LEU A 91 -12.57 -5.84 5.60
C LEU A 91 -13.86 -6.64 5.58
N ARG A 92 -13.90 -7.85 6.16
CA ARG A 92 -15.14 -8.64 6.25
C ARG A 92 -16.14 -8.06 7.23
N GLN A 93 -15.67 -7.60 8.39
CA GLN A 93 -16.53 -6.93 9.37
C GLN A 93 -17.20 -5.68 8.76
N ASP A 94 -16.47 -4.95 7.91
CA ASP A 94 -17.03 -3.83 7.15
C ASP A 94 -17.85 -4.28 5.92
N ALA A 95 -17.46 -5.38 5.27
CA ALA A 95 -18.12 -5.89 4.06
C ALA A 95 -19.44 -6.64 4.35
N ASP A 96 -19.72 -7.04 5.59
CA ASP A 96 -21.06 -7.50 6.01
C ASP A 96 -22.12 -6.38 5.84
N LEU A 97 -21.69 -5.13 5.68
CA LEU A 97 -22.51 -3.97 5.29
C LEU A 97 -22.50 -3.70 3.76
N MET A 98 -21.76 -4.48 2.97
CA MET A 98 -21.53 -4.26 1.53
C MET A 98 -22.12 -5.37 0.65
N THR A 99 -22.10 -5.16 -0.67
CA THR A 99 -22.74 -6.04 -1.67
C THR A 99 -22.08 -7.41 -1.77
N THR A 100 -22.86 -8.43 -2.15
CA THR A 100 -22.40 -9.82 -2.35
C THR A 100 -21.18 -9.93 -3.28
N ASP A 101 -21.10 -9.08 -4.29
CA ASP A 101 -19.99 -9.06 -5.26
C ASP A 101 -18.65 -8.70 -4.59
N LEU A 102 -18.66 -7.78 -3.63
CA LEU A 102 -17.45 -7.42 -2.91
C LEU A 102 -16.97 -8.56 -2.01
N ALA A 103 -17.89 -9.25 -1.34
CA ALA A 103 -17.56 -10.42 -0.53
C ALA A 103 -16.93 -11.54 -1.39
N LEU A 104 -17.47 -11.78 -2.58
CA LEU A 104 -16.91 -12.74 -3.55
C LEU A 104 -15.52 -12.31 -4.01
N PHE A 105 -15.34 -11.04 -4.35
CA PHE A 105 -14.04 -10.49 -4.74
C PHE A 105 -12.98 -10.66 -3.64
N LEU A 106 -13.31 -10.33 -2.39
CA LEU A 106 -12.38 -10.47 -1.26
C LEU A 106 -12.00 -11.93 -0.99
N ASN A 107 -12.95 -12.86 -1.13
CA ASN A 107 -12.69 -14.29 -0.99
C ASN A 107 -11.76 -14.81 -2.11
N PHE A 108 -12.00 -14.39 -3.35
CA PHE A 108 -11.14 -14.73 -4.48
C PHE A 108 -9.73 -14.16 -4.31
N LEU A 109 -9.62 -12.90 -3.90
CA LEU A 109 -8.33 -12.27 -3.63
C LEU A 109 -7.56 -13.01 -2.52
N GLN A 110 -8.25 -13.40 -1.43
CA GLN A 110 -7.63 -14.16 -0.35
C GLN A 110 -7.14 -15.55 -0.81
N TYR A 111 -7.89 -16.21 -1.71
CA TYR A 111 -7.50 -17.48 -2.32
C TYR A 111 -6.21 -17.33 -3.13
N LEU A 112 -6.19 -16.40 -4.09
CA LEU A 112 -5.00 -16.14 -4.92
C LEU A 112 -3.75 -15.84 -4.09
N MET A 113 -3.94 -15.05 -3.03
CA MET A 113 -2.84 -14.62 -2.15
C MET A 113 -2.32 -15.73 -1.22
N ARG A 114 -3.03 -16.86 -1.11
CA ARG A 114 -2.54 -18.08 -0.46
C ARG A 114 -1.78 -18.97 -1.45
N GLU A 115 -2.21 -19.01 -2.71
CA GLU A 115 -1.66 -19.85 -3.77
C GLU A 115 -0.30 -19.34 -4.29
N ASP A 116 -0.08 -18.03 -4.35
CA ASP A 116 1.21 -17.41 -4.74
C ASP A 116 2.42 -17.90 -3.89
N ARG A 117 2.17 -18.53 -2.73
CA ARG A 117 3.20 -19.08 -1.84
C ARG A 117 3.62 -20.52 -2.14
N SER A 118 2.87 -21.31 -2.92
CA SER A 118 3.31 -22.65 -3.32
C SER A 118 4.49 -22.60 -4.30
N HIS A 119 4.77 -21.44 -4.90
CA HIS A 119 5.85 -21.25 -5.88
C HIS A 119 7.08 -20.50 -5.36
N GLU A 120 7.04 -19.89 -4.16
CA GLU A 120 8.20 -19.20 -3.55
C GLU A 120 9.05 -20.11 -2.62
N SER A 121 8.72 -21.40 -2.51
CA SER A 121 9.37 -22.36 -1.60
C SER A 121 10.24 -23.42 -2.31
N GLU A 122 10.57 -23.23 -3.58
CA GLU A 122 11.51 -24.06 -4.36
C GLU A 122 12.84 -23.34 -4.63
#